data_AF-G7H406-F1
#
_entry.id   AF-G7H406-F1
#
_cell.length_a   1.000
_cell.length_b   1.000
_cell.length_c   1.000
_cell.angle_alpha   90.00
_cell.angle_beta   90.00
_cell.angle_gamma   90.00
#
_symmetry.space_group_name_H-M   'P 1'
#
loop_
_entity.id
_entity.type
_entity.pdbx_description
1 polymer ?
#
loop_
_entity_poly.entity_id
_entity_poly.type
_entity_poly.pdbx_seq_one_letter_code
_entity_poly.pdbx_strand_id
1 'polypeptide(L)'
;MTLEVAGGIFTWNVMDPEAAPRLHLWSPADATWLWRIVGEQGHVDVVAALAEHRDADVAVDSPGELAILRRLAWGHWLRRWWPASVIDGIEELPRVVLDIEVALLTDDCEAYFDEVSFDGDPHALLAAHGEDAIGSLATHASAEVRALHGRWIGREGGAARPRETAVPGRADDYALAAGSETFAAPGTGIAQGRASVAWESVPANTFDAAENTIAWSVDAAPEVVADVAVALLPGRAAIPLPVTLSLPDLPMRVRATLEPTGLVRVALPLTAAQAWRIDWSALVCAVGETNGADSRGQRNRVRSLVRRRIGGIDDGTPLFVAERLVADADY
;
A
#
# COMPACT_ATOMS: atom_id res chain seq x y z
N MET A 1 3.46 10.63 -0.17
CA MET A 1 4.40 9.75 0.55
C MET A 1 5.00 10.54 1.69
N THR A 2 5.33 9.87 2.78
CA THR A 2 5.85 10.52 3.99
C THR A 2 7.03 9.73 4.53
N LEU A 3 7.92 10.42 5.24
CA LEU A 3 9.04 9.82 5.96
C LEU A 3 9.21 10.54 7.29
N GLU A 4 9.09 9.81 8.39
CA GLU A 4 9.43 10.31 9.72
C GLU A 4 10.94 10.30 9.91
N VAL A 5 11.49 11.42 10.38
CA VAL A 5 12.91 11.66 10.67
C VAL A 5 13.02 12.23 12.09
N ALA A 6 14.22 12.30 12.65
CA ALA A 6 14.43 12.83 13.99
C ALA A 6 13.84 14.25 14.10
N GLY A 7 12.84 14.40 14.96
CA GLY A 7 12.13 15.65 15.24
C GLY A 7 11.16 16.17 14.18
N GLY A 8 10.90 15.44 13.09
CA GLY A 8 10.05 15.91 12.00
C GLY A 8 9.55 14.87 11.00
N ILE A 9 8.71 15.30 10.07
CA ILE A 9 8.18 14.47 8.98
C ILE A 9 8.28 15.22 7.66
N PHE A 10 8.83 14.53 6.67
CA PHE A 10 8.75 14.97 5.28
C PHE A 10 7.47 14.46 4.63
N THR A 11 6.87 15.31 3.79
CA THR A 11 5.73 14.95 2.94
C THR A 11 6.00 15.35 1.50
N TRP A 12 5.94 14.37 0.60
CA TRP A 12 5.98 14.60 -0.84
C TRP A 12 4.66 14.22 -1.51
N ASN A 13 4.33 14.95 -2.57
CA ASN A 13 3.25 14.58 -3.46
C ASN A 13 3.72 13.46 -4.41
N VAL A 14 3.02 12.32 -4.38
CA VAL A 14 3.32 11.17 -5.25
C VAL A 14 2.99 11.46 -6.72
N MET A 15 2.02 12.33 -6.96
CA MET A 15 1.56 12.68 -8.31
C MET A 15 2.31 13.86 -8.93
N ASP A 16 3.19 14.52 -8.16
CA ASP A 16 3.97 15.67 -8.60
C ASP A 16 5.43 15.48 -8.13
N PRO A 17 6.25 14.77 -8.91
CA PRO A 17 7.59 14.41 -8.48
C PRO A 17 8.54 15.61 -8.39
N GLU A 18 8.26 16.68 -9.14
CA GLU A 18 9.04 17.92 -9.17
C GLU A 18 8.71 18.86 -8.01
N ALA A 19 7.56 18.67 -7.34
CA ALA A 19 7.21 19.47 -6.18
C ALA A 19 8.20 19.26 -5.03
N ALA A 20 8.66 20.37 -4.45
CA ALA A 20 9.46 20.36 -3.24
C ALA A 20 8.71 19.68 -2.10
N PRO A 21 9.41 18.92 -1.22
CA PRO A 21 8.77 18.38 -0.03
C PRO A 21 8.37 19.47 0.94
N ARG A 22 7.31 19.20 1.69
CA ARG A 22 7.00 19.93 2.91
C ARG A 22 7.65 19.24 4.09
N LEU A 23 8.22 20.03 5.00
CA LEU A 23 8.77 19.54 6.26
C LEU A 23 7.95 20.11 7.41
N HIS A 24 7.42 19.22 8.23
CA HIS A 24 6.78 19.57 9.51
C HIS A 24 7.71 19.16 10.64
N LEU A 25 8.08 20.10 11.51
CA LEU A 25 8.99 19.87 12.64
C LEU A 25 8.24 20.03 13.96
N TRP A 26 8.14 18.96 14.74
CA TRP A 26 7.60 19.01 16.10
C TRP A 26 8.69 19.19 17.15
N SER A 27 9.91 18.75 16.87
CA SER A 27 11.07 18.91 17.74
C SER A 27 12.30 19.40 16.96
N PRO A 28 12.43 20.72 16.74
CA PRO A 28 13.56 21.28 15.99
C PRO A 28 14.93 20.99 16.62
N ALA A 29 14.98 20.76 17.93
CA ALA A 29 16.21 20.44 18.66
C ALA A 29 16.81 19.08 18.25
N ASP A 30 15.96 18.13 17.84
CA ASP A 30 16.38 16.78 17.45
C ASP A 30 16.76 16.72 15.95
N ALA A 31 16.38 17.74 15.16
CA ALA A 31 16.65 17.82 13.73
C ALA A 31 18.10 18.26 13.39
N THR A 32 19.08 17.63 14.04
CA THR A 32 20.52 17.91 13.85
C THR A 32 21.04 17.58 12.44
N TRP A 33 20.27 16.83 11.66
CA TRP A 33 20.53 16.48 10.26
C TRP A 33 20.13 17.59 9.28
N LEU A 34 19.28 18.54 9.69
CA LEU A 34 18.61 19.49 8.78
C LEU A 34 19.59 20.31 7.94
N TRP A 35 20.69 20.78 8.53
CA TRP A 35 21.71 21.57 7.83
C TRP A 35 22.33 20.84 6.63
N ARG A 36 22.31 19.51 6.60
CA ARG A 36 22.83 18.75 5.46
C ARG A 36 21.94 18.87 4.23
N ILE A 37 20.63 19.05 4.42
CA ILE A 37 19.62 19.18 3.35
C ILE A 37 19.47 20.64 2.88
N VAL A 38 19.37 21.58 3.81
CA VAL A 38 19.08 23.00 3.51
C VAL A 38 20.30 23.92 3.56
N GLY A 39 21.47 23.36 3.85
CA GLY A 39 22.70 24.14 4.07
C GLY A 39 22.67 24.91 5.39
N GLU A 40 23.79 25.57 5.71
CA GLU A 40 23.92 26.36 6.94
C GLU A 40 22.92 27.54 6.97
N GLN A 41 22.79 28.25 5.84
CA GLN A 41 21.89 29.40 5.75
C GLN A 41 20.42 28.98 5.83
N GLY A 42 20.03 27.92 5.11
CA GLY A 42 18.67 27.40 5.19
C GLY A 42 18.32 26.86 6.57
N HIS A 43 19.29 26.34 7.33
CA HIS A 43 19.06 25.93 8.71
C HIS A 43 18.69 27.14 9.59
N VAL A 44 19.41 28.25 9.46
CA VAL A 44 19.10 29.49 10.18
C VAL A 44 17.71 30.01 9.80
N ASP A 45 17.38 30.00 8.51
CA ASP A 45 16.10 30.48 8.00
C ASP A 45 14.94 29.60 8.51
N VAL A 46 15.11 28.26 8.53
CA VAL A 46 14.13 27.32 9.05
C VAL A 46 13.97 27.47 10.56
N VAL A 47 15.05 27.60 11.33
CA VAL A 47 14.98 27.83 12.79
C VAL A 47 14.25 29.14 13.10
N ALA A 48 14.50 30.20 12.31
CA ALA A 48 13.78 31.47 12.44
C ALA A 48 12.29 31.34 12.11
N ALA A 49 11.94 30.63 11.03
CA ALA A 49 10.55 30.38 10.64
C ALA A 49 9.80 29.52 11.67
N LEU A 50 10.49 28.54 12.29
CA LEU A 50 9.90 27.65 13.28
C LEU A 50 9.59 28.31 14.63
N ALA A 51 10.13 29.51 14.88
CA ALA A 51 9.75 30.30 16.04
C ALA A 51 8.27 30.76 15.96
N GLU A 52 7.73 30.87 14.74
CA GLU A 52 6.37 31.37 14.47
C GLU A 52 5.45 30.29 13.88
N HIS A 53 6.02 29.29 13.18
CA HIS A 53 5.28 28.22 12.48
C HIS A 53 5.84 26.83 12.79
N ARG A 54 5.12 25.75 12.45
CA ARG A 54 5.63 24.35 12.59
C ARG A 54 5.86 23.67 11.24
N ASP A 55 5.53 24.36 10.16
CA ASP A 55 5.64 23.92 8.79
C ASP A 55 6.57 24.87 8.02
N ALA A 56 7.47 24.31 7.22
CA ALA A 56 8.31 25.08 6.31
C ALA A 56 8.43 24.36 4.95
N ASP A 57 8.44 25.15 3.88
CA ASP A 57 8.88 24.66 2.58
C ASP A 57 10.41 24.54 2.60
N VAL A 58 10.93 23.41 2.10
CA VAL A 58 12.35 23.10 2.18
C VAL A 58 13.06 23.64 0.95
N ALA A 59 13.81 24.73 1.12
CA ALA A 59 14.76 25.19 0.12
C ALA A 59 16.00 24.28 0.15
N VAL A 60 16.15 23.46 -0.89
CA VAL A 60 17.13 22.36 -0.92
C VAL A 60 18.48 22.87 -1.41
N ASP A 61 19.54 22.67 -0.62
CA ASP A 61 20.93 22.95 -1.00
C ASP A 61 21.65 21.66 -1.45
N SER A 62 21.29 20.52 -0.85
CA SER A 62 21.84 19.19 -1.18
C SER A 62 20.79 18.28 -1.84
N PRO A 63 20.62 18.32 -3.17
CA PRO A 63 19.60 17.51 -3.86
C PRO A 63 19.88 16.00 -3.78
N GLY A 64 21.15 15.58 -3.63
CA GLY A 64 21.52 14.17 -3.53
C GLY A 64 21.05 13.49 -2.25
N GLU A 65 21.23 14.12 -1.09
CA GLU A 65 20.76 13.57 0.18
C GLU A 65 19.23 13.52 0.23
N LEU A 66 18.58 14.58 -0.27
CA LEU A 66 17.13 14.59 -0.38
C LEU A 66 16.60 13.50 -1.33
N ALA A 67 17.32 13.19 -2.41
CA ALA A 67 16.94 12.10 -3.30
C ALA A 67 16.98 10.73 -2.63
N ILE A 68 17.94 10.49 -1.72
CA ILE A 68 18.00 9.25 -0.93
C ILE A 68 16.82 9.17 0.04
N LEU A 69 16.52 10.24 0.79
CA LEU A 69 15.35 10.29 1.67
C LEU A 69 14.03 10.13 0.90
N ARG A 70 13.94 10.72 -0.30
CA ARG A 70 12.80 10.56 -1.21
C ARG A 70 12.68 9.10 -1.67
N ARG A 71 13.79 8.44 -2.01
CA ARG A 71 13.79 7.01 -2.37
C ARG A 71 13.31 6.16 -1.21
N LEU A 72 13.77 6.43 0.02
CA LEU A 72 13.32 5.72 1.20
C LEU A 72 11.82 5.94 1.46
N ALA A 73 11.33 7.18 1.40
CA ALA A 73 9.91 7.52 1.50
C ALA A 73 9.05 6.79 0.44
N TRP A 74 9.57 6.66 -0.78
CA TRP A 74 8.94 5.87 -1.84
C TRP A 74 8.86 4.39 -1.46
N GLY A 75 9.95 3.81 -0.97
CA GLY A 75 9.98 2.43 -0.46
C GLY A 75 8.92 2.18 0.62
N HIS A 76 8.80 3.06 1.61
CA HIS A 76 7.74 2.97 2.61
C HIS A 76 6.34 3.12 2.00
N TRP A 77 6.16 3.99 1.01
CA TRP A 77 4.89 4.12 0.30
C TRP A 77 4.53 2.84 -0.46
N LEU A 78 5.47 2.21 -1.17
CA LEU A 78 5.26 0.92 -1.84
C LEU A 78 4.81 -0.14 -0.83
N ARG A 79 5.49 -0.26 0.31
CA ARG A 79 5.15 -1.24 1.36
C ARG A 79 3.75 -1.02 1.96
N ARG A 80 3.36 0.24 2.12
CA ARG A 80 2.13 0.64 2.81
C ARG A 80 0.92 0.73 1.89
N TRP A 81 1.13 0.92 0.59
CA TRP A 81 0.06 1.43 -0.26
C TRP A 81 0.10 0.99 -1.72
N TRP A 82 0.98 0.06 -2.10
CA TRP A 82 0.97 -0.47 -3.46
C TRP A 82 -0.44 -0.96 -3.86
N PRO A 83 -1.03 -0.43 -4.95
CA PRO A 83 -2.42 -0.70 -5.32
C PRO A 83 -2.53 -2.00 -6.12
N ALA A 84 -2.14 -3.12 -5.50
CA ALA A 84 -2.27 -4.44 -6.12
C ALA A 84 -3.72 -4.71 -6.52
N SER A 85 -3.89 -5.29 -7.69
CA SER A 85 -5.22 -5.60 -8.22
C SER A 85 -5.14 -6.73 -9.24
N VAL A 86 -5.85 -7.81 -8.95
CA VAL A 86 -6.01 -8.92 -9.90
C VAL A 86 -6.92 -8.47 -11.05
N ILE A 87 -7.95 -7.69 -10.74
CA ILE A 87 -8.93 -7.19 -11.73
C ILE A 87 -8.25 -6.28 -12.76
N ASP A 88 -7.37 -5.39 -12.29
CA ASP A 88 -6.71 -4.37 -13.11
C ASP A 88 -5.35 -4.82 -13.65
N GLY A 89 -4.92 -6.06 -13.34
CA GLY A 89 -3.63 -6.63 -13.77
C GLY A 89 -2.41 -5.91 -13.15
N ILE A 90 -2.50 -5.52 -11.88
CA ILE A 90 -1.41 -4.91 -11.12
C ILE A 90 -0.92 -5.93 -10.11
N GLU A 91 0.21 -6.59 -10.41
CA GLU A 91 0.76 -7.65 -9.56
C GLU A 91 1.21 -7.13 -8.18
N GLU A 92 1.16 -7.98 -7.16
CA GLU A 92 1.74 -7.69 -5.84
C GLU A 92 3.27 -7.62 -5.93
N LEU A 93 3.89 -6.65 -5.24
CA LEU A 93 5.35 -6.59 -5.16
C LEU A 93 5.90 -7.74 -4.30
N PRO A 94 7.02 -8.38 -4.70
CA PRO A 94 7.73 -9.36 -3.88
C PRO A 94 8.17 -8.76 -2.53
N ARG A 95 7.37 -8.99 -1.48
CA ARG A 95 7.45 -8.23 -0.23
C ARG A 95 8.78 -8.38 0.50
N VAL A 96 9.35 -9.58 0.54
CA VAL A 96 10.65 -9.83 1.21
C VAL A 96 11.78 -9.06 0.50
N VAL A 97 11.73 -9.00 -0.84
CA VAL A 97 12.71 -8.27 -1.67
C VAL A 97 12.58 -6.76 -1.49
N LEU A 98 11.35 -6.25 -1.44
CA LEU A 98 11.11 -4.83 -1.15
C LEU A 98 11.60 -4.47 0.25
N ASP A 99 11.24 -5.26 1.26
CA ASP A 99 11.52 -4.96 2.67
C ASP A 99 13.03 -4.99 2.97
N ILE A 100 13.80 -5.91 2.36
CA ILE A 100 15.26 -5.94 2.52
C ILE A 100 15.95 -4.75 1.84
N GLU A 101 15.46 -4.30 0.68
CA GLU A 101 16.00 -3.11 0.02
C GLU A 101 15.68 -1.85 0.83
N VAL A 102 14.46 -1.73 1.36
CA VAL A 102 14.09 -0.61 2.24
C VAL A 102 14.91 -0.65 3.53
N ALA A 103 15.17 -1.81 4.13
CA ALA A 103 16.00 -1.93 5.32
C ALA A 103 17.46 -1.51 5.09
N LEU A 104 18.03 -1.82 3.93
CA LEU A 104 19.34 -1.32 3.52
C LEU A 104 19.33 0.19 3.30
N LEU A 105 18.27 0.76 2.71
CA LEU A 105 18.15 2.21 2.54
C LEU A 105 17.96 2.95 3.87
N THR A 106 17.23 2.36 4.82
CA THR A 106 17.10 2.89 6.19
C THR A 106 18.47 2.96 6.86
N ASP A 107 19.32 1.94 6.66
CA ASP A 107 20.72 1.96 7.14
C ASP A 107 21.54 3.09 6.55
N ASP A 108 21.49 3.21 5.22
CA ASP A 108 22.21 4.26 4.48
C ASP A 108 21.75 5.68 4.94
N CYS A 109 20.60 5.77 5.63
CA CYS A 109 20.00 6.97 6.20
C CYS A 109 20.04 7.05 7.74
N GLU A 110 20.85 6.25 8.45
CA GLU A 110 20.83 6.22 9.93
C GLU A 110 20.99 7.62 10.57
N ALA A 111 21.75 8.51 9.94
CA ALA A 111 22.03 9.86 10.43
C ALA A 111 20.80 10.80 10.48
N TYR A 112 19.67 10.42 9.89
CA TYR A 112 18.43 11.21 9.89
C TYR A 112 17.41 10.73 10.92
N PHE A 113 17.69 9.63 11.62
CA PHE A 113 16.76 9.03 12.57
C PHE A 113 17.30 9.09 14.00
N ASP A 114 16.38 9.06 14.94
CA ASP A 114 16.65 8.83 16.36
C ASP A 114 16.07 7.47 16.79
N GLU A 115 16.27 7.07 18.06
CA GLU A 115 15.80 5.79 18.59
C GLU A 115 14.27 5.64 18.60
N VAL A 116 13.51 6.74 18.46
CA VAL A 116 12.04 6.75 18.52
C VAL A 116 11.38 6.96 17.16
N SER A 117 12.18 7.22 16.11
CA SER A 117 11.70 7.49 14.75
C SER A 117 11.02 6.25 14.17
N PHE A 118 9.74 6.37 13.80
CA PHE A 118 8.94 5.25 13.29
C PHE A 118 9.53 4.56 12.05
N ASP A 119 10.17 5.32 11.15
CA ASP A 119 10.76 4.83 9.91
C ASP A 119 12.25 4.44 10.03
N GLY A 120 12.83 4.59 11.23
CA GLY A 120 14.27 4.50 11.48
C GLY A 120 14.82 3.11 11.85
N ASP A 121 13.97 2.11 12.09
CA ASP A 121 14.40 0.77 12.47
C ASP A 121 14.43 -0.20 11.27
N PRO A 122 15.63 -0.56 10.75
CA PRO A 122 15.75 -1.50 9.64
C PRO A 122 15.34 -2.94 10.01
N HIS A 123 15.47 -3.36 11.27
CA HIS A 123 15.08 -4.70 11.71
C HIS A 123 13.55 -4.82 11.86
N ALA A 124 12.87 -3.76 12.29
CA ALA A 124 11.40 -3.73 12.32
C ALA A 124 10.78 -3.97 10.93
N LEU A 125 11.46 -3.58 9.85
CA LEU A 125 11.01 -3.85 8.48
C LEU A 125 11.00 -5.35 8.14
N LEU A 126 11.94 -6.10 8.71
CA LEU A 126 12.13 -7.52 8.45
C LEU A 126 11.48 -8.44 9.49
N ALA A 127 11.03 -7.89 10.62
CA ALA A 127 10.42 -8.66 11.73
C ALA A 127 9.18 -9.48 11.32
N ALA A 128 8.50 -9.10 10.23
CA ALA A 128 7.35 -9.84 9.70
C ALA A 128 7.76 -11.08 8.87
N HIS A 129 9.04 -11.21 8.51
CA HIS A 129 9.55 -12.29 7.68
C HIS A 129 10.30 -13.33 8.52
N GLY A 130 10.04 -14.61 8.25
CA GLY A 130 10.82 -15.69 8.85
C GLY A 130 12.24 -15.74 8.29
N GLU A 131 13.18 -16.28 9.06
CA GLU A 131 14.58 -16.45 8.64
C GLU A 131 14.71 -17.23 7.32
N ASP A 132 13.88 -18.25 7.12
CA ASP A 132 13.85 -19.04 5.88
C ASP A 132 13.47 -18.20 4.65
N ALA A 133 12.53 -17.26 4.81
CA ALA A 133 12.08 -16.39 3.73
C ALA A 133 13.22 -15.46 3.30
N ILE A 134 13.93 -14.87 4.27
CA ILE A 134 15.11 -14.03 4.01
C ILE A 134 16.24 -14.89 3.41
N GLY A 135 16.50 -16.06 3.97
CA GLY A 135 17.54 -16.98 3.51
C GLY A 135 17.32 -17.47 2.08
N SER A 136 16.06 -17.63 1.65
CA SER A 136 15.72 -18.03 0.28
C SER A 136 16.19 -17.02 -0.78
N LEU A 137 16.39 -15.76 -0.40
CA LEU A 137 16.88 -14.73 -1.32
C LEU A 137 18.31 -15.02 -1.81
N ALA A 138 19.10 -15.79 -1.07
CA ALA A 138 20.48 -16.16 -1.43
C ALA A 138 20.56 -17.00 -2.71
N THR A 139 19.51 -17.78 -3.00
CA THR A 139 19.43 -18.69 -4.16
C THR A 139 18.41 -18.24 -5.20
N HIS A 140 17.83 -17.04 -5.02
CA HIS A 140 16.88 -16.46 -5.96
C HIS A 140 17.45 -16.36 -7.38
N ALA A 141 16.62 -16.51 -8.43
CA ALA A 141 17.09 -16.51 -9.82
C ALA A 141 17.74 -15.18 -10.25
N SER A 142 17.18 -14.04 -9.83
CA SER A 142 17.74 -12.71 -10.08
C SER A 142 19.03 -12.45 -9.29
N ALA A 143 20.06 -11.97 -9.99
CA ALA A 143 21.34 -11.60 -9.38
C ALA A 143 21.22 -10.39 -8.43
N GLU A 144 20.30 -9.47 -8.72
CA GLU A 144 20.09 -8.28 -7.89
C GLU A 144 19.50 -8.65 -6.53
N VAL A 145 18.56 -9.59 -6.50
CA VAL A 145 17.98 -10.12 -5.26
C VAL A 145 19.05 -10.79 -4.40
N ARG A 146 19.91 -11.61 -5.01
CA ARG A 146 21.04 -12.24 -4.31
C ARG A 146 22.02 -11.18 -3.77
N ALA A 147 22.23 -10.08 -4.50
CA ALA A 147 23.08 -8.99 -4.06
C ALA A 147 22.50 -8.22 -2.86
N LEU A 148 21.19 -7.98 -2.83
CA LEU A 148 20.50 -7.39 -1.66
C LEU A 148 20.70 -8.27 -0.41
N HIS A 149 20.45 -9.57 -0.52
CA HIS A 149 20.69 -10.52 0.56
C HIS A 149 22.16 -10.49 1.02
N GLY A 150 23.11 -10.51 0.08
CA GLY A 150 24.53 -10.44 0.38
C GLY A 150 24.94 -9.18 1.15
N ARG A 151 24.39 -8.00 0.78
CA ARG A 151 24.60 -6.75 1.51
C ARG A 151 24.04 -6.82 2.93
N TRP A 152 22.83 -7.34 3.09
CA TRP A 152 22.19 -7.46 4.39
C TRP A 152 23.00 -8.35 5.35
N ILE A 153 23.40 -9.54 4.91
CA ILE A 153 24.22 -10.45 5.73
C ILE A 153 25.61 -9.85 6.01
N GLY A 154 26.21 -9.17 5.02
CA GLY A 154 27.50 -8.50 5.20
C GLY A 154 27.47 -7.33 6.18
N ARG A 155 26.29 -6.73 6.40
CA ARG A 155 26.04 -5.71 7.43
C ARG A 155 25.97 -6.35 8.82
N GLU A 156 25.15 -7.38 9.00
CA GLU A 156 24.95 -8.01 10.32
C GLU A 156 26.19 -8.78 10.79
N GLY A 157 26.91 -9.40 9.85
CA GLY A 157 28.15 -10.11 10.12
C GLY A 157 29.31 -9.37 9.50
N GLY A 158 30.14 -8.71 10.31
CA GLY A 158 31.51 -8.40 9.92
C GLY A 158 32.23 -9.69 9.49
N ALA A 159 32.17 -9.99 8.19
CA ALA A 159 32.63 -11.18 7.50
C ALA A 159 32.09 -12.55 8.01
N ALA A 160 31.04 -13.06 7.36
CA ALA A 160 30.85 -14.50 7.19
C ALA A 160 30.56 -14.83 5.72
N ARG A 161 31.54 -15.46 5.08
CA ARG A 161 31.46 -15.96 3.70
C ARG A 161 30.31 -16.98 3.58
N PRO A 162 29.50 -16.97 2.50
CA PRO A 162 28.45 -17.96 2.34
C PRO A 162 29.07 -19.36 2.28
N ARG A 163 28.55 -20.30 3.08
CA ARG A 163 28.80 -21.72 2.90
C ARG A 163 27.92 -22.18 1.74
N GLU A 164 28.56 -22.53 0.63
CA GLU A 164 27.93 -23.31 -0.44
C GLU A 164 27.49 -24.67 0.14
N THR A 165 26.19 -24.82 0.34
CA THR A 165 25.55 -26.13 0.50
C THR A 165 24.91 -26.50 -0.82
N ALA A 166 25.60 -27.34 -1.60
CA ALA A 166 25.01 -28.06 -2.72
C ALA A 166 24.10 -29.17 -2.19
N VAL A 167 22.83 -29.18 -2.63
CA VAL A 167 21.91 -30.32 -2.50
C VAL A 167 21.18 -30.49 -3.84
N PRO A 168 20.99 -31.73 -4.33
CA PRO A 168 20.69 -31.99 -5.74
C PRO A 168 19.19 -32.09 -6.04
N GLY A 169 18.84 -31.90 -7.32
CA GLY A 169 17.79 -32.67 -8.00
C GLY A 169 16.35 -32.16 -7.88
N ARG A 170 16.01 -31.21 -8.74
CA ARG A 170 14.71 -30.96 -9.40
C ARG A 170 13.58 -31.95 -9.08
N ALA A 171 12.48 -31.43 -8.55
CA ALA A 171 11.13 -31.91 -8.79
C ALA A 171 10.36 -30.78 -9.52
N ASP A 172 9.97 -31.04 -10.76
CA ASP A 172 9.03 -30.21 -11.50
C ASP A 172 7.63 -30.45 -10.91
N ASP A 173 7.17 -29.59 -10.01
CA ASP A 173 5.77 -29.50 -9.64
C ASP A 173 5.16 -28.27 -10.30
N TYR A 174 4.78 -28.42 -11.56
CA TYR A 174 3.87 -27.48 -12.21
C TYR A 174 2.48 -27.66 -11.59
N ALA A 175 2.15 -26.84 -10.60
CA ALA A 175 0.77 -26.61 -10.22
C ALA A 175 0.12 -25.69 -11.26
N LEU A 176 -0.56 -26.29 -12.23
CA LEU A 176 -1.58 -25.61 -13.04
C LEU A 176 -2.69 -25.13 -12.10
N ALA A 177 -2.62 -23.88 -11.66
CA ALA A 177 -3.75 -23.20 -11.03
C ALA A 177 -4.80 -22.94 -12.13
N ALA A 178 -5.77 -23.83 -12.19
CA ALA A 178 -6.97 -23.66 -12.99
C ALA A 178 -7.84 -22.55 -12.37
N GLY A 179 -8.16 -21.53 -13.17
CA GLY A 179 -9.26 -20.61 -12.93
C GLY A 179 -8.94 -19.48 -11.96
N SER A 180 -8.87 -18.26 -12.48
CA SER A 180 -9.18 -17.06 -11.71
C SER A 180 -10.46 -17.31 -10.91
N GLU A 181 -10.37 -17.34 -9.58
CA GLU A 181 -11.52 -17.14 -8.71
C GLU A 181 -12.04 -15.75 -9.03
N THR A 182 -12.86 -15.73 -10.06
CA THR A 182 -13.49 -14.56 -10.63
C THR A 182 -14.37 -14.08 -9.51
N PHE A 183 -14.06 -12.89 -8.98
CA PHE A 183 -14.91 -12.10 -8.11
C PHE A 183 -16.37 -12.56 -8.22
N ALA A 184 -16.79 -13.40 -7.27
CA ALA A 184 -18.05 -14.10 -7.38
C ALA A 184 -19.15 -13.04 -7.29
N ALA A 185 -19.79 -12.76 -8.42
CA ALA A 185 -20.90 -11.83 -8.45
C ALA A 185 -21.98 -12.34 -7.49
N PRO A 186 -22.53 -11.48 -6.61
CA PRO A 186 -23.67 -11.87 -5.80
C PRO A 186 -24.84 -12.28 -6.72
N GLY A 187 -25.69 -13.18 -6.25
CA GLY A 187 -26.64 -13.94 -7.08
C GLY A 187 -27.64 -13.08 -7.89
N THR A 188 -28.44 -13.74 -8.73
CA THR A 188 -29.48 -13.07 -9.54
C THR A 188 -30.65 -12.62 -8.67
N GLY A 189 -30.55 -11.42 -8.09
CA GLY A 189 -31.61 -10.78 -7.33
C GLY A 189 -32.56 -9.90 -8.18
N ILE A 190 -33.49 -9.22 -7.52
CA ILE A 190 -34.38 -8.21 -8.13
C ILE A 190 -33.62 -6.93 -8.55
N ALA A 191 -32.44 -6.71 -7.96
CA ALA A 191 -31.53 -5.64 -8.30
C ALA A 191 -30.08 -6.03 -8.02
N GLN A 192 -29.15 -5.39 -8.72
CA GLN A 192 -27.72 -5.55 -8.53
C GLN A 192 -27.01 -4.25 -8.86
N GLY A 193 -25.82 -4.08 -8.31
CA GLY A 193 -24.97 -2.95 -8.65
C GLY A 193 -23.56 -3.11 -8.13
N ARG A 194 -22.76 -2.08 -8.37
CA ARG A 194 -21.35 -2.05 -7.97
C ARG A 194 -20.98 -0.72 -7.33
N ALA A 195 -20.00 -0.77 -6.45
CA ALA A 195 -19.34 0.37 -5.85
C ALA A 195 -17.84 0.09 -5.74
N SER A 196 -17.04 1.11 -5.45
CA SER A 196 -15.61 0.95 -5.21
C SER A 196 -15.34 1.08 -3.72
N VAL A 197 -14.42 0.26 -3.20
CA VAL A 197 -13.85 0.48 -1.89
C VAL A 197 -13.10 1.83 -1.88
N ALA A 198 -13.33 2.64 -0.86
CA ALA A 198 -12.50 3.80 -0.55
C ALA A 198 -11.23 3.29 0.14
N TRP A 199 -10.06 3.58 -0.43
CA TRP A 199 -8.82 2.92 -0.01
C TRP A 199 -8.40 3.29 1.42
N GLU A 200 -8.74 4.47 1.90
CA GLU A 200 -8.52 4.94 3.28
C GLU A 200 -9.48 4.35 4.31
N SER A 201 -10.53 3.66 3.86
CA SER A 201 -11.54 3.05 4.73
C SER A 201 -11.20 1.60 5.06
N VAL A 202 -10.16 1.04 4.44
CA VAL A 202 -9.77 -0.36 4.58
C VAL A 202 -8.28 -0.51 4.87
N PRO A 203 -7.86 -1.60 5.52
CA PRO A 203 -6.44 -1.94 5.63
C PRO A 203 -5.80 -2.08 4.25
N ALA A 204 -4.60 -1.54 4.11
CA ALA A 204 -3.78 -1.75 2.94
C ALA A 204 -3.38 -3.23 2.77
N ASN A 205 -3.11 -3.65 1.54
CA ASN A 205 -2.67 -5.01 1.18
C ASN A 205 -3.69 -6.13 1.48
N THR A 206 -4.97 -5.79 1.67
CA THR A 206 -6.05 -6.77 1.92
C THR A 206 -7.08 -6.83 0.79
N PHE A 207 -7.49 -5.66 0.28
CA PHE A 207 -8.54 -5.53 -0.73
C PHE A 207 -7.96 -5.27 -2.12
N ASP A 208 -8.65 -5.75 -3.15
CA ASP A 208 -8.29 -5.45 -4.53
C ASP A 208 -8.44 -3.93 -4.80
N ALA A 209 -7.41 -3.32 -5.38
CA ALA A 209 -7.37 -1.87 -5.57
C ALA A 209 -8.16 -1.39 -6.81
N ALA A 210 -8.79 -2.23 -7.62
CA ALA A 210 -9.56 -1.80 -8.80
C ALA A 210 -10.77 -0.92 -8.44
N GLU A 211 -11.44 -0.39 -9.48
CA GLU A 211 -12.79 0.16 -9.31
C GLU A 211 -13.84 -0.94 -9.38
N ASN A 212 -15.02 -0.66 -8.79
CA ASN A 212 -16.17 -1.55 -8.81
C ASN A 212 -15.91 -2.89 -8.10
N THR A 213 -15.07 -2.86 -7.07
CA THR A 213 -14.63 -3.99 -6.24
C THR A 213 -15.64 -4.41 -5.18
N ILE A 214 -16.70 -3.62 -4.99
CA ILE A 214 -17.88 -4.00 -4.22
C ILE A 214 -18.96 -4.35 -5.22
N ALA A 215 -19.54 -5.53 -5.12
CA ALA A 215 -20.76 -5.89 -5.81
C ALA A 215 -21.82 -6.22 -4.78
N TRP A 216 -23.06 -5.85 -5.10
CA TRP A 216 -24.19 -6.14 -4.26
C TRP A 216 -25.35 -6.63 -5.14
N SER A 217 -26.17 -7.52 -4.58
CA SER A 217 -27.46 -7.91 -5.14
C SER A 217 -28.51 -7.87 -4.05
N VAL A 218 -29.75 -7.57 -4.41
CA VAL A 218 -30.90 -7.62 -3.51
C VAL A 218 -31.87 -8.68 -3.99
N ASP A 219 -32.20 -9.63 -3.13
CA ASP A 219 -33.30 -10.58 -3.31
C ASP A 219 -34.52 -10.11 -2.49
N ALA A 220 -35.71 -10.46 -2.94
CA ALA A 220 -36.98 -10.14 -2.29
C ALA A 220 -37.92 -11.36 -2.15
N ALA A 221 -37.39 -12.59 -2.07
CA ALA A 221 -38.17 -13.81 -1.84
C ALA A 221 -37.47 -14.80 -0.87
N PRO A 222 -38.08 -15.21 0.27
CA PRO A 222 -39.27 -14.66 0.94
C PRO A 222 -38.99 -13.40 1.79
N GLU A 223 -37.73 -13.15 2.16
CA GLU A 223 -37.29 -11.96 2.89
C GLU A 223 -36.48 -11.04 1.97
N VAL A 224 -36.37 -9.75 2.33
CA VAL A 224 -35.56 -8.80 1.55
C VAL A 224 -34.13 -8.84 2.10
N VAL A 225 -33.21 -9.36 1.28
CA VAL A 225 -31.83 -9.60 1.69
C VAL A 225 -30.89 -8.99 0.66
N ALA A 226 -29.88 -8.27 1.12
CA ALA A 226 -28.78 -7.82 0.29
C ALA A 226 -27.55 -8.72 0.52
N ASP A 227 -27.06 -9.32 -0.56
CA ASP A 227 -25.77 -10.00 -0.58
C ASP A 227 -24.72 -9.03 -1.10
N VAL A 228 -23.65 -8.83 -0.34
CA VAL A 228 -22.53 -7.94 -0.69
C VAL A 228 -21.26 -8.77 -0.75
N ALA A 229 -20.51 -8.62 -1.85
CA ALA A 229 -19.20 -9.20 -2.07
C ALA A 229 -18.18 -8.08 -2.28
N VAL A 230 -17.06 -8.16 -1.57
CA VAL A 230 -15.95 -7.20 -1.64
C VAL A 230 -14.70 -7.95 -2.10
N ALA A 231 -14.06 -7.47 -3.17
CA ALA A 231 -12.90 -8.12 -3.75
C ALA A 231 -11.69 -8.05 -2.80
N LEU A 232 -11.15 -9.20 -2.44
CA LEU A 232 -9.92 -9.35 -1.67
C LEU A 232 -8.75 -9.71 -2.58
N LEU A 233 -7.54 -9.39 -2.15
CA LEU A 233 -6.33 -9.91 -2.77
C LEU A 233 -6.18 -11.42 -2.49
N PRO A 234 -5.53 -12.19 -3.38
CA PRO A 234 -5.39 -13.63 -3.22
C PRO A 234 -4.74 -14.03 -1.89
N GLY A 235 -5.33 -15.01 -1.20
CA GLY A 235 -4.82 -15.50 0.08
C GLY A 235 -4.94 -14.51 1.25
N ARG A 236 -5.67 -13.39 1.08
CA ARG A 236 -5.99 -12.46 2.17
C ARG A 236 -7.36 -12.74 2.75
N ALA A 237 -7.49 -12.44 4.03
CA ALA A 237 -8.75 -12.47 4.75
C ALA A 237 -9.09 -11.05 5.24
N ALA A 238 -10.34 -10.65 5.12
CA ALA A 238 -10.80 -9.37 5.65
C ALA A 238 -10.76 -9.38 7.18
N ILE A 239 -10.39 -8.24 7.77
CA ILE A 239 -10.70 -7.99 9.19
C ILE A 239 -12.18 -7.60 9.31
N PRO A 240 -12.82 -7.76 10.49
CA PRO A 240 -14.18 -7.29 10.70
C PRO A 240 -14.30 -5.79 10.42
N LEU A 241 -14.99 -5.43 9.32
CA LEU A 241 -15.24 -4.05 8.91
C LEU A 241 -16.74 -3.79 8.77
N PRO A 242 -17.23 -2.60 9.10
CA PRO A 242 -18.63 -2.28 8.87
C PRO A 242 -18.92 -2.14 7.37
N VAL A 243 -19.97 -2.81 6.91
CA VAL A 243 -20.59 -2.62 5.61
C VAL A 243 -21.87 -1.85 5.82
N THR A 244 -21.98 -0.65 5.24
CA THR A 244 -23.16 0.21 5.34
C THR A 244 -23.89 0.21 4.00
N LEU A 245 -25.18 -0.14 4.05
CA LEU A 245 -26.12 0.03 2.95
C LEU A 245 -27.06 1.19 3.27
N SER A 246 -27.16 2.14 2.36
CA SER A 246 -28.09 3.26 2.50
C SER A 246 -28.73 3.67 1.18
N LEU A 247 -30.01 4.03 1.24
CA LEU A 247 -30.73 4.65 0.14
C LEU A 247 -30.97 6.12 0.48
N PRO A 248 -30.67 7.08 -0.40
CA PRO A 248 -30.94 8.50 -0.12
C PRO A 248 -32.44 8.82 0.01
N ASP A 249 -33.27 8.17 -0.81
CA ASP A 249 -34.71 8.47 -0.93
C ASP A 249 -35.56 7.80 0.18
N LEU A 250 -34.93 6.96 1.01
CA LEU A 250 -35.57 6.30 2.14
C LEU A 250 -34.69 6.51 3.38
N PRO A 251 -35.24 6.70 4.59
CA PRO A 251 -34.46 6.74 5.82
C PRO A 251 -33.98 5.33 6.23
N MET A 252 -33.49 4.54 5.27
CA MET A 252 -32.94 3.21 5.47
C MET A 252 -31.41 3.30 5.49
N ARG A 253 -30.83 2.96 6.63
CA ARG A 253 -29.41 2.73 6.79
C ARG A 253 -29.21 1.45 7.60
N VAL A 254 -28.68 0.42 6.95
CA VAL A 254 -28.40 -0.87 7.58
C VAL A 254 -26.89 -1.05 7.65
N ARG A 255 -26.43 -1.59 8.77
CA ARG A 255 -25.02 -1.93 8.98
C ARG A 255 -24.90 -3.42 9.26
N ALA A 256 -23.88 -4.03 8.67
CA ALA A 256 -23.46 -5.39 8.96
C ALA A 256 -21.93 -5.44 9.05
N THR A 257 -21.38 -6.57 9.45
CA THR A 257 -19.94 -6.77 9.56
C THR A 257 -19.47 -7.67 8.43
N LEU A 258 -18.44 -7.25 7.71
CA LEU A 258 -17.81 -8.02 6.65
C LEU A 258 -17.18 -9.29 7.23
N GLU A 259 -17.47 -10.44 6.62
CA GLU A 259 -16.82 -11.70 7.00
C GLU A 259 -15.39 -11.77 6.44
N PRO A 260 -14.52 -12.62 7.02
CA PRO A 260 -13.14 -12.78 6.52
C PRO A 260 -13.04 -13.21 5.05
N THR A 261 -14.12 -13.79 4.50
CA THR A 261 -14.26 -14.19 3.09
C THR A 261 -14.49 -13.01 2.14
N GLY A 262 -14.74 -11.80 2.66
CA GLY A 262 -15.15 -10.65 1.86
C GLY A 262 -16.63 -10.64 1.48
N LEU A 263 -17.43 -11.55 2.07
CA LEU A 263 -18.88 -11.63 1.86
C LEU A 263 -19.63 -11.11 3.08
N VAL A 264 -20.83 -10.57 2.85
CA VAL A 264 -21.79 -10.31 3.93
C VAL A 264 -23.22 -10.37 3.41
N ARG A 265 -24.09 -11.02 4.19
CA ARG A 265 -25.52 -11.09 3.94
C ARG A 265 -26.26 -10.18 4.92
N VAL A 266 -27.04 -9.24 4.40
CA VAL A 266 -27.69 -8.18 5.17
C VAL A 266 -29.21 -8.25 5.01
N ALA A 267 -29.93 -8.51 6.11
CA ALA A 267 -31.39 -8.40 6.11
C ALA A 267 -31.80 -6.93 6.03
N LEU A 268 -32.62 -6.57 5.05
CA LEU A 268 -33.15 -5.21 4.90
C LEU A 268 -34.51 -5.09 5.58
N PRO A 269 -34.79 -4.00 6.32
CA PRO A 269 -36.06 -3.79 7.01
C PRO A 269 -37.17 -3.34 6.04
N LEU A 270 -37.43 -4.17 5.03
CA LEU A 270 -38.37 -3.93 3.94
C LEU A 270 -39.23 -5.16 3.71
N THR A 271 -40.47 -4.94 3.28
CA THR A 271 -41.32 -5.99 2.69
C THR A 271 -40.94 -6.22 1.23
N ALA A 272 -41.21 -7.42 0.70
CA ALA A 272 -41.00 -7.71 -0.72
C ALA A 272 -41.69 -6.69 -1.63
N ALA A 273 -42.94 -6.30 -1.32
CA ALA A 273 -43.67 -5.30 -2.10
C ALA A 273 -43.03 -3.90 -2.10
N GLN A 274 -42.37 -3.51 -0.99
CA GLN A 274 -41.59 -2.27 -0.96
C GLN A 274 -40.33 -2.40 -1.80
N ALA A 275 -39.61 -3.52 -1.67
CA ALA A 275 -38.37 -3.77 -2.41
C ALA A 275 -38.55 -3.69 -3.94
N TRP A 276 -39.67 -4.19 -4.46
CA TRP A 276 -40.01 -4.10 -5.89
C TRP A 276 -40.33 -2.69 -6.40
N ARG A 277 -40.59 -1.72 -5.51
CA ARG A 277 -40.91 -0.33 -5.85
C ARG A 277 -39.73 0.63 -5.72
N ILE A 278 -38.63 0.17 -5.12
CA ILE A 278 -37.43 0.97 -4.87
C ILE A 278 -36.61 1.06 -6.17
N ASP A 279 -36.09 2.26 -6.45
CA ASP A 279 -35.01 2.42 -7.42
C ASP A 279 -33.67 2.10 -6.75
N TRP A 280 -33.20 0.88 -6.98
CA TRP A 280 -31.95 0.39 -6.40
C TRP A 280 -30.70 1.03 -7.01
N SER A 281 -30.81 1.77 -8.13
CA SER A 281 -29.66 2.47 -8.72
C SER A 281 -29.08 3.55 -7.80
N ALA A 282 -29.89 4.05 -6.85
CA ALA A 282 -29.48 5.02 -5.83
C ALA A 282 -28.85 4.36 -4.58
N LEU A 283 -28.76 3.02 -4.51
CA LEU A 283 -28.19 2.34 -3.36
C LEU A 283 -26.70 2.68 -3.22
N VAL A 284 -26.34 3.22 -2.06
CA VAL A 284 -24.96 3.45 -1.66
C VAL A 284 -24.52 2.29 -0.77
N CYS A 285 -23.52 1.55 -1.23
CA CYS A 285 -22.83 0.52 -0.48
C CYS A 285 -21.41 1.01 -0.15
N ALA A 286 -21.08 1.08 1.13
CA ALA A 286 -19.77 1.52 1.62
C ALA A 286 -19.19 0.49 2.60
N VAL A 287 -17.87 0.33 2.57
CA VAL A 287 -17.12 -0.58 3.44
C VAL A 287 -16.11 0.25 4.24
N GLY A 288 -16.07 0.04 5.55
CA GLY A 288 -15.26 0.82 6.48
C GLY A 288 -16.00 2.03 7.08
N GLU A 289 -15.28 2.81 7.90
CA GLU A 289 -15.88 3.88 8.71
C GLU A 289 -15.71 5.30 8.12
N THR A 290 -14.72 5.51 7.26
CA THR A 290 -14.48 6.82 6.66
C THR A 290 -15.39 7.02 5.46
N ASN A 291 -16.05 8.19 5.38
CA ASN A 291 -16.67 8.63 4.14
C ASN A 291 -15.53 8.94 3.18
N GLY A 292 -15.22 8.02 2.27
CA GLY A 292 -14.09 8.12 1.34
C GLY A 292 -13.89 9.55 0.81
N ALA A 293 -12.79 10.18 1.23
CA ALA A 293 -12.25 11.41 0.69
C ALA A 293 -11.56 11.17 -0.67
N ASP A 294 -11.16 9.92 -0.97
CA ASP A 294 -10.51 9.57 -2.20
C ASP A 294 -11.49 9.51 -3.40
N SER A 295 -11.20 10.30 -4.42
CA SER A 295 -12.00 10.28 -5.64
C SER A 295 -11.55 9.15 -6.57
N ARG A 296 -12.49 8.62 -7.37
CA ARG A 296 -12.17 7.70 -8.48
C ARG A 296 -11.06 8.26 -9.40
N GLY A 297 -11.05 9.58 -9.61
CA GLY A 297 -10.00 10.24 -10.38
C GLY A 297 -8.61 10.11 -9.74
N GLN A 298 -8.52 10.26 -8.41
CA GLN A 298 -7.27 10.08 -7.66
C GLN A 298 -6.79 8.62 -7.70
N ARG A 299 -7.67 7.64 -7.48
CA ARG A 299 -7.33 6.22 -7.59
C ARG A 299 -6.84 5.83 -8.98
N ASN A 300 -7.51 6.33 -10.03
CA ASN A 300 -7.09 6.13 -11.42
C ASN A 300 -5.69 6.69 -11.68
N ARG A 301 -5.39 7.89 -11.18
CA ARG A 301 -4.06 8.53 -11.35
C ARG A 301 -2.96 7.70 -10.71
N VAL A 302 -3.21 7.18 -9.52
CA VAL A 302 -2.30 6.28 -8.80
C VAL A 302 -2.07 4.98 -9.56
N ARG A 303 -3.14 4.29 -9.97
CA ARG A 303 -3.01 3.04 -10.75
C ARG A 303 -2.26 3.28 -12.06
N SER A 304 -2.47 4.44 -12.69
CA SER A 304 -1.74 4.84 -13.90
C SER A 304 -0.24 5.09 -13.64
N LEU A 305 0.11 5.71 -12.51
CA LEU A 305 1.50 5.88 -12.08
C LEU A 305 2.18 4.53 -11.89
N VAL A 306 1.54 3.63 -11.14
CA VAL A 306 2.08 2.29 -10.86
C VAL A 306 2.24 1.46 -12.13
N ARG A 307 1.27 1.49 -13.04
CA ARG A 307 1.38 0.81 -14.35
C ARG A 307 2.56 1.31 -15.18
N ARG A 308 2.86 2.61 -15.18
CA ARG A 308 4.07 3.12 -15.87
C ARG A 308 5.35 2.56 -15.28
N ARG A 309 5.40 2.46 -13.95
CA ARG A 309 6.56 1.92 -13.23
C ARG A 309 6.77 0.43 -13.46
N ILE A 310 5.69 -0.35 -13.44
CA ILE A 310 5.73 -1.76 -13.86
C ILE A 310 6.10 -1.87 -15.35
N GLY A 311 5.73 -0.90 -16.19
CA GLY A 311 6.23 -0.80 -17.56
C GLY A 311 7.71 -0.39 -17.71
N GLY A 312 8.49 -0.35 -16.62
CA GLY A 312 9.91 -0.03 -16.62
C GLY A 312 10.25 1.47 -16.66
N ILE A 313 9.28 2.37 -16.44
CA ILE A 313 9.50 3.82 -16.50
C ILE A 313 9.88 4.37 -15.13
N ASP A 314 11.09 4.93 -15.04
CA ASP A 314 11.59 5.67 -13.89
C ASP A 314 11.04 7.11 -13.87
N ASP A 315 9.94 7.34 -13.15
CA ASP A 315 9.33 8.67 -12.95
C ASP A 315 10.09 9.52 -11.89
N GLY A 316 11.41 9.71 -12.06
CA GLY A 316 12.26 10.55 -11.20
C GLY A 316 12.76 9.88 -9.90
N THR A 317 12.15 8.78 -9.48
CA THR A 317 12.68 7.86 -8.45
C THR A 317 13.03 6.53 -9.12
N PRO A 318 14.29 6.05 -9.04
CA PRO A 318 14.67 4.79 -9.71
C PRO A 318 13.85 3.61 -9.19
N LEU A 319 13.55 2.64 -10.05
CA LEU A 319 12.81 1.44 -9.63
C LEU A 319 13.53 0.68 -8.51
N PHE A 320 12.74 0.15 -7.58
CA PHE A 320 13.19 -0.87 -6.63
C PHE A 320 13.38 -2.21 -7.35
N VAL A 321 14.21 -3.10 -6.80
CA VAL A 321 14.41 -4.46 -7.34
C VAL A 321 13.07 -5.19 -7.43
N ALA A 322 12.21 -5.04 -6.41
CA ALA A 322 10.87 -5.62 -6.41
C ALA A 322 9.99 -5.12 -7.56
N GLU A 323 10.08 -3.83 -7.92
CA GLU A 323 9.34 -3.27 -9.05
C GLU A 323 9.88 -3.81 -10.38
N ARG A 324 11.20 -3.93 -10.52
CA ARG A 324 11.83 -4.51 -11.73
C ARG A 324 11.48 -5.98 -11.93
N LEU A 325 11.39 -6.78 -10.86
CA LEU A 325 10.98 -8.18 -10.97
C LEU A 325 9.57 -8.34 -11.54
N VAL A 326 8.65 -7.45 -11.16
CA VAL A 326 7.29 -7.43 -11.72
C VAL A 326 7.34 -6.94 -13.17
N ALA A 327 8.11 -5.89 -13.45
CA ALA A 327 8.28 -5.37 -14.81
C ALA A 327 8.83 -6.42 -15.80
N ASP A 328 9.79 -7.23 -15.36
CA ASP A 328 10.41 -8.28 -16.15
C ASP A 328 9.50 -9.50 -16.35
N ALA A 329 8.51 -9.72 -15.47
CA ALA A 329 7.56 -10.82 -15.57
C ALA A 329 6.44 -10.56 -16.60
N ASP A 330 6.16 -9.28 -16.87
CA ASP A 330 5.15 -8.83 -17.84
C ASP A 330 5.65 -8.83 -19.31
N TYR A 331 6.90 -9.25 -19.56
CA TYR A 331 7.53 -9.31 -20.89
C TYR A 331 8.02 -10.71 -21.28
#